data_AF-A0A7S1U023-F1
#
_entry.id   AF-A0A7S1U023-F1
#
_cell.length_a   1.000
_cell.length_b   1.000
_cell.length_c   1.000
_cell.angle_alpha   90.00
_cell.angle_beta   90.00
_cell.angle_gamma   90.00
#
_symmetry.space_group_name_H-M   'P 1'
#
loop_
_entity.id
_entity.type
_entity.pdbx_description
1 polymer ?
#
loop_
_entity_poly.entity_id
_entity_poly.type
_entity_poly.pdbx_seq_one_letter_code
_entity_poly.pdbx_strand_id
1 'polypeptide(L)'
;MKVLSVVALLALLVAPAAAFAPARKAPRAMRSSLKMEQTEAPTYWEGKVPPSTVLGPVLSKTPSGLLGPVSIISLLAGTYSVHESNILHTLNADTVYPVFVIGSLLVPISWGLHVAAWINKENGN
;
A
#
# COMPACT_ATOMS: atom_id res chain seq x y z
N MET A 1 4.32 -26.31 -7.09
CA MET A 1 3.12 -25.64 -7.67
C MET A 1 2.65 -24.42 -6.86
N LYS A 2 2.77 -24.38 -5.52
CA LYS A 2 2.35 -23.22 -4.70
C LYS A 2 3.12 -21.90 -4.97
N VAL A 3 4.43 -21.99 -5.24
CA VAL A 3 5.29 -20.81 -5.53
C VAL A 3 4.90 -20.10 -6.83
N LEU A 4 4.43 -20.85 -7.83
CA LEU A 4 3.92 -20.30 -9.09
C LEU A 4 2.64 -19.48 -8.91
N SER A 5 1.74 -19.87 -7.98
CA SER A 5 0.54 -19.10 -7.68
C SER A 5 0.84 -17.77 -6.97
N VAL A 6 1.84 -17.73 -6.09
CA VAL A 6 2.26 -16.49 -5.40
C VAL A 6 2.94 -15.52 -6.37
N VAL A 7 3.79 -16.04 -7.27
CA VAL A 7 4.40 -15.24 -8.34
C VAL A 7 3.34 -14.75 -9.34
N ALA A 8 2.33 -15.54 -9.67
CA ALA A 8 1.24 -15.13 -10.54
C ALA A 8 0.35 -14.04 -9.91
N LEU A 9 0.11 -14.09 -8.59
CA LEU A 9 -0.61 -13.04 -7.86
C LEU A 9 0.20 -11.74 -7.77
N LEU A 10 1.54 -11.82 -7.60
CA LEU A 10 2.45 -10.68 -7.67
C LEU A 10 2.57 -10.10 -9.10
N ALA A 11 2.52 -10.94 -10.13
CA ALA A 11 2.55 -10.50 -11.53
C ALA A 11 1.27 -9.73 -11.92
N LEU A 12 0.13 -10.05 -11.30
CA LEU A 12 -1.12 -9.30 -11.49
C LEU A 12 -1.05 -7.89 -10.89
N LEU A 13 -0.21 -7.65 -9.88
CA LEU A 13 0.03 -6.33 -9.27
C LEU A 13 0.95 -5.44 -10.12
N VAL A 14 1.77 -6.00 -11.01
CA VAL A 14 2.70 -5.24 -11.88
C VAL A 14 2.05 -4.83 -13.21
N ALA A 15 0.88 -5.37 -13.54
CA ALA A 15 0.17 -5.10 -14.79
C ALA A 15 -1.06 -4.20 -14.59
N PRO A 16 -0.86 -2.90 -14.37
CA PRO A 16 -1.62 -1.94 -15.18
C PRO A 16 -0.70 -0.81 -15.66
N ALA A 17 0.21 -1.09 -16.59
CA ALA A 17 1.01 -0.05 -17.26
C ALA A 17 0.55 0.25 -18.70
N ALA A 18 -0.57 -0.33 -19.18
CA ALA A 18 -0.97 -0.25 -20.58
C ALA A 18 -2.21 0.62 -20.88
N ALA A 19 -2.60 1.55 -20.00
CA ALA A 19 -3.80 2.37 -20.21
C ALA A 19 -3.55 3.89 -20.36
N PHE A 20 -2.29 4.36 -20.38
CA PHE A 20 -2.02 5.79 -20.55
C PHE A 20 -0.90 6.03 -21.54
N ALA A 21 -1.26 6.34 -22.78
CA ALA A 21 -0.37 6.97 -23.74
C ALA A 21 -0.46 8.50 -23.59
N PRO A 22 0.64 9.22 -23.27
CA PRO A 22 0.68 10.66 -23.42
C PRO A 22 1.30 11.05 -24.78
N ALA A 23 0.66 12.01 -25.45
CA ALA A 23 1.15 12.64 -26.67
C ALA A 23 2.55 13.27 -26.44
N ARG A 24 3.47 13.04 -27.39
CA ARG A 24 4.81 13.62 -27.42
C ARG A 24 4.77 15.16 -27.46
N LYS A 25 5.49 15.82 -26.54
CA LYS A 25 6.11 17.14 -26.76
C LYS A 25 7.53 17.15 -26.17
N ALA A 26 8.44 17.78 -26.90
CA ALA A 26 9.91 17.80 -26.75
C ALA A 26 10.42 18.35 -25.39
N PRO A 27 11.69 18.12 -25.01
CA PRO A 27 12.17 18.40 -23.66
C PRO A 27 12.57 19.87 -23.50
N ARG A 28 12.00 20.54 -22.50
CA ARG A 28 12.57 21.77 -21.94
C ARG A 28 13.19 21.42 -20.61
N ALA A 29 14.52 21.40 -20.57
CA ALA A 29 15.27 21.27 -19.33
C ALA A 29 14.91 22.43 -18.40
N MET A 30 14.08 22.17 -17.40
CA MET A 30 13.85 23.06 -16.28
C MET A 30 14.41 22.35 -15.05
N ARG A 31 15.53 22.87 -14.56
CA ARG A 31 16.16 22.45 -13.31
C ARG A 31 15.21 22.85 -12.19
N SER A 32 14.28 21.97 -11.85
CA SER A 32 13.40 22.15 -10.70
C SER A 32 14.25 21.97 -9.45
N SER A 33 14.54 23.08 -8.78
CA SER A 33 15.00 23.07 -7.40
C SER A 33 13.95 22.32 -6.58
N LEU A 34 14.30 21.15 -6.06
CA LEU A 34 13.51 20.44 -5.05
C LEU A 34 13.44 21.32 -3.80
N LYS A 35 12.53 22.28 -3.80
CA LYS A 35 12.09 22.94 -2.58
C LYS A 35 11.14 21.95 -1.91
N MET A 36 11.70 21.07 -1.09
CA MET A 36 10.92 20.41 -0.05
C MET A 36 10.48 21.52 0.92
N GLU A 37 9.41 22.21 0.57
CA GLU A 37 8.65 22.99 1.54
C GLU A 37 7.80 21.99 2.30
N GLN A 38 8.44 21.32 3.27
CA GLN A 38 7.75 20.56 4.29
C GLN A 38 7.15 21.59 5.24
N THR A 39 6.06 22.23 4.82
CA THR A 39 5.19 22.94 5.74
C THR A 39 4.66 21.88 6.69
N GLU A 40 5.24 21.81 7.88
CA GLU A 40 4.72 21.00 8.98
C GLU A 40 3.33 21.54 9.31
N ALA A 41 2.33 21.06 8.57
CA ALA A 41 0.95 21.30 8.91
C ALA A 41 0.76 20.71 10.33
N PRO A 42 0.13 21.47 11.25
CA PRO A 42 -0.06 20.98 12.61
C PRO A 42 -0.76 19.62 12.55
N THR A 43 -0.17 18.60 13.18
CA THR A 43 -0.73 17.24 13.22
C THR A 43 -2.00 17.17 14.06
N TYR A 44 -2.28 18.21 14.86
CA TYR A 44 -3.52 18.34 15.61
C TYR A 44 -4.69 18.68 14.67
N TRP A 45 -5.82 18.00 14.85
CA TRP A 45 -7.08 18.30 14.16
C TRP A 45 -8.25 18.38 15.16
N GLU A 46 -9.26 19.16 14.79
CA GLU A 46 -10.54 19.19 15.49
C GLU A 46 -11.63 18.55 14.61
N GLY A 47 -12.68 18.03 15.23
CA GLY A 47 -13.80 17.38 14.54
C GLY A 47 -13.71 15.86 14.49
N LYS A 48 -14.59 15.24 13.68
CA LYS A 48 -14.78 13.77 13.65
C LYS A 48 -13.75 13.02 12.79
N VAL A 49 -13.16 13.69 11.80
CA VAL A 49 -12.31 13.06 10.77
C VAL A 49 -11.02 13.87 10.63
N PRO A 50 -9.85 13.22 10.63
CA PRO A 50 -8.59 13.92 10.41
C PRO A 50 -8.44 14.38 8.94
N PRO A 51 -7.70 15.48 8.69
CA PRO A 51 -7.39 15.90 7.33
C PRO A 51 -6.47 14.88 6.64
N SER A 52 -6.64 14.65 5.34
CA SER A 52 -5.85 13.66 4.58
C SER A 52 -4.34 13.88 4.65
N THR A 53 -3.86 15.06 5.03
CA THR A 53 -2.43 15.36 5.28
C THR A 53 -1.78 14.42 6.31
N VAL A 54 -2.55 13.89 7.28
CA VAL A 54 -2.02 12.94 8.28
C VAL A 54 -1.57 11.61 7.68
N LEU A 55 -2.07 11.27 6.48
CA LEU A 55 -1.71 10.05 5.76
C LEU A 55 -0.34 10.17 5.07
N GLY A 56 0.29 11.34 5.13
CA GLY A 56 1.56 11.62 4.47
C GLY A 56 1.40 11.90 2.97
N PRO A 57 2.52 12.16 2.26
CA PRO A 57 2.51 12.75 0.92
C PRO A 57 1.94 11.84 -0.18
N VAL A 58 1.93 10.52 0.05
CA VAL A 58 1.49 9.53 -0.94
C VAL A 58 0.02 9.17 -0.75
N LEU A 59 -0.36 8.69 0.45
CA LEU A 59 -1.71 8.21 0.72
C LEU A 59 -2.75 9.34 0.76
N SER A 60 -2.34 10.59 1.03
CA SER A 60 -3.23 11.76 0.98
C SER A 60 -3.81 12.06 -0.41
N LYS A 61 -3.12 11.62 -1.47
CA LYS A 61 -3.50 11.86 -2.88
C LYS A 61 -4.13 10.63 -3.55
N THR A 62 -4.20 9.51 -2.85
CA THR A 62 -4.72 8.26 -3.40
C THR A 62 -6.23 8.18 -3.17
N PRO A 63 -7.04 7.89 -4.21
CA PRO A 63 -8.49 7.83 -4.05
C PRO A 63 -8.90 6.70 -3.11
N SER A 64 -9.92 6.94 -2.28
CA SER A 64 -10.45 5.94 -1.33
C SER A 64 -10.91 4.66 -2.03
N GLY A 65 -11.44 4.79 -3.26
CA GLY A 65 -11.86 3.68 -4.11
C GLY A 65 -10.72 2.72 -4.53
N LEU A 66 -9.46 3.16 -4.45
CA LEU A 66 -8.29 2.28 -4.68
C LEU A 66 -7.75 1.71 -3.36
N LEU A 67 -7.68 2.52 -2.31
CA LEU A 67 -7.12 2.10 -1.02
C LEU A 67 -7.92 0.97 -0.36
N GLY A 68 -9.26 1.00 -0.47
CA GLY A 68 -10.13 -0.03 0.09
C GLY A 68 -9.90 -1.43 -0.52
N PRO A 69 -9.94 -1.59 -1.85
CA PRO A 69 -9.62 -2.88 -2.49
C PRO A 69 -8.20 -3.37 -2.18
N VAL A 70 -7.20 -2.48 -2.18
CA VAL A 70 -5.81 -2.85 -1.85
C VAL A 70 -5.68 -3.28 -0.38
N SER A 71 -6.46 -2.70 0.53
CA SER A 71 -6.50 -3.14 1.93
C SER A 71 -7.05 -4.57 2.05
N ILE A 72 -8.07 -4.94 1.27
CA ILE A 72 -8.62 -6.30 1.27
C ILE A 72 -7.60 -7.31 0.71
N ILE A 73 -6.96 -6.97 -0.41
CA ILE A 73 -5.94 -7.85 -1.03
C ILE A 73 -4.77 -8.09 -0.07
N SER A 74 -4.28 -7.03 0.59
CA SER A 74 -3.21 -7.15 1.59
C SER A 74 -3.62 -7.99 2.80
N LEU A 75 -4.88 -7.86 3.25
CA LEU A 75 -5.41 -8.70 4.33
C LEU A 75 -5.41 -10.18 3.93
N LEU A 76 -5.90 -10.51 2.74
CA LEU A 76 -5.97 -11.90 2.25
C LEU A 76 -4.58 -12.52 2.06
N ALA A 77 -3.65 -11.77 1.46
CA ALA A 77 -2.27 -12.23 1.28
C ALA A 77 -1.55 -12.39 2.63
N GLY A 78 -1.82 -11.49 3.57
CA GLY A 78 -1.26 -11.54 4.92
C GLY A 78 -1.78 -12.73 5.72
N THR A 79 -3.10 -12.96 5.75
CA THR A 79 -3.69 -14.10 6.44
C THR A 79 -3.29 -15.43 5.83
N TYR A 80 -3.16 -15.52 4.50
CA TYR A 80 -2.61 -16.69 3.83
C TYR A 80 -1.16 -16.97 4.29
N SER A 81 -0.35 -15.92 4.40
CA SER A 81 1.04 -16.04 4.85
C SER A 81 1.12 -16.46 6.32
N VAL A 82 0.24 -15.95 7.18
CA VAL A 82 0.08 -16.37 8.58
C VAL A 82 -0.36 -17.84 8.68
N HIS A 83 -1.25 -18.29 7.79
CA HIS A 83 -1.73 -19.67 7.76
C HIS A 83 -0.65 -20.67 7.30
N GLU A 84 0.10 -20.35 6.23
CA GLU A 84 1.19 -21.22 5.77
C GLU A 84 2.45 -21.11 6.63
N SER A 85 2.61 -20.03 7.41
CA SER A 85 3.67 -19.98 8.41
C SER A 85 3.30 -20.91 9.56
N ASN A 86 4.25 -21.76 9.90
CA ASN A 86 4.06 -22.97 10.70
C ASN A 86 3.85 -22.66 12.21
N ILE A 87 2.86 -21.82 12.55
CA ILE A 87 2.64 -21.23 13.88
C ILE A 87 2.37 -22.30 14.96
N LEU A 88 1.87 -23.47 14.56
CA LEU A 88 1.54 -24.57 15.46
C LEU A 88 2.71 -25.57 15.66
N HIS A 89 3.85 -25.35 15.01
CA HIS A 89 5.01 -26.24 15.08
C HIS A 89 6.27 -25.49 15.53
N THR A 90 7.25 -26.22 16.05
CA THR A 90 8.54 -25.66 16.50
C THR A 90 9.26 -24.98 15.35
N LEU A 91 9.50 -23.68 15.49
CA LEU A 91 10.21 -22.85 14.51
C LEU A 91 11.69 -23.25 14.46
N ASN A 92 12.11 -23.85 13.35
CA ASN A 92 13.51 -24.06 13.01
C ASN A 92 13.85 -23.36 11.67
N ALA A 93 15.12 -23.08 11.42
CA ALA A 93 15.62 -22.40 10.22
C ALA A 93 15.13 -23.06 8.92
N ASP A 94 14.94 -24.39 8.91
CA ASP A 94 14.47 -25.14 7.74
C ASP A 94 12.94 -25.05 7.52
N THR A 95 12.20 -24.59 8.53
CA THR A 95 10.73 -24.49 8.50
C THR A 95 10.23 -23.05 8.36
N VAL A 96 11.10 -22.07 8.55
CA VAL A 96 10.77 -20.65 8.44
C VAL A 96 11.01 -20.21 7.00
N TYR A 97 9.92 -19.92 6.29
CA TYR A 97 10.00 -19.33 4.95
C TYR A 97 9.93 -17.80 5.06
N PRO A 98 11.01 -17.06 4.73
CA PRO A 98 11.05 -15.61 4.88
C PRO A 98 9.95 -14.88 4.10
N VAL A 99 9.51 -15.46 2.98
CA VAL A 99 8.43 -14.91 2.15
C VAL A 99 7.11 -14.84 2.92
N PHE A 100 6.78 -15.86 3.74
CA PHE A 100 5.57 -15.85 4.55
C PHE A 100 5.72 -14.95 5.79
N VAL A 101 6.94 -14.76 6.29
CA VAL A 101 7.21 -13.79 7.36
C VAL A 101 7.02 -12.36 6.87
N ILE A 102 7.53 -12.02 5.68
CA ILE A 102 7.31 -10.70 5.08
C ILE A 102 5.84 -10.55 4.67
N GLY A 103 5.23 -11.62 4.13
CA GLY A 103 3.83 -11.64 3.76
C GLY A 103 2.90 -11.38 4.94
N SER A 104 3.20 -11.88 6.15
CA SER A 104 2.38 -11.63 7.34
C SER A 104 2.37 -10.15 7.77
N LEU A 105 3.40 -9.37 7.42
CA LEU A 105 3.41 -7.91 7.63
C LEU A 105 2.35 -7.18 6.81
N LEU A 106 1.77 -7.82 5.78
CA LEU A 106 0.64 -7.25 5.05
C LEU A 106 -0.63 -7.15 5.91
N VAL A 107 -0.75 -7.92 7.00
CA VAL A 107 -1.89 -7.84 7.91
C VAL A 107 -1.97 -6.46 8.59
N PRO A 108 -0.96 -5.98 9.34
CA PRO A 108 -1.02 -4.63 9.91
C PRO A 108 -1.06 -3.53 8.84
N ILE A 109 -0.42 -3.73 7.69
CA ILE A 109 -0.49 -2.78 6.56
C ILE A 109 -1.92 -2.69 6.01
N SER A 110 -2.64 -3.81 5.92
CA SER A 110 -4.04 -3.83 5.46
C SER A 110 -4.94 -2.99 6.34
N TRP A 111 -4.72 -3.01 7.66
CA TRP A 111 -5.45 -2.17 8.59
C TRP A 111 -5.15 -0.68 8.33
N GLY A 112 -3.88 -0.31 8.18
CA GLY A 112 -3.50 1.07 7.88
C GLY A 112 -4.09 1.58 6.56
N LEU A 113 -4.09 0.74 5.51
CA LEU A 113 -4.71 1.07 4.22
C LEU A 113 -6.22 1.19 4.31
N HIS A 114 -6.88 0.35 5.10
CA HIS A 114 -8.32 0.43 5.35
C HIS A 114 -8.69 1.75 6.06
N VAL A 115 -7.93 2.12 7.10
CA VAL A 115 -8.10 3.40 7.81
C VAL A 115 -7.85 4.58 6.87
N ALA A 116 -6.81 4.51 6.02
CA ALA A 116 -6.54 5.54 5.02
C ALA A 116 -7.66 5.67 3.98
N ALA A 117 -8.27 4.55 3.56
CA ALA A 117 -9.42 4.56 2.67
C ALA A 117 -10.64 5.24 3.32
N TRP A 118 -10.89 4.99 4.61
CA TRP A 118 -11.94 5.66 5.37
C TRP A 118 -11.69 7.17 5.47
N ILE A 119 -10.48 7.59 5.86
CA ILE A 119 -10.13 9.02 5.97
C ILE A 119 -10.32 9.73 4.62
N ASN A 120 -9.84 9.15 3.52
CA ASN A 120 -10.00 9.76 2.20
C ASN A 120 -11.46 9.80 1.76
N LYS A 121 -12.26 8.77 2.06
CA LYS A 121 -13.70 8.75 1.74
C LYS A 121 -14.45 9.88 2.45
N GLU A 122 -14.19 10.08 3.74
CA GLU A 122 -14.83 11.14 4.52
C GLU A 122 -14.39 12.55 4.06
N ASN A 123 -13.15 12.67 3.59
CA ASN A 123 -12.61 13.92 3.04
C ASN A 123 -12.97 14.16 1.56
N GLY A 124 -13.74 13.26 0.92
CA GLY A 124 -14.18 13.40 -0.48
C GLY A 124 -13.15 13.05 -1.54
N ASN A 125 -12.12 12.27 -1.20
CA ASN A 125 -11.04 11.79 -2.07
C ASN A 125 -11.21 10.34 -2.54
#